data_AF-A0A0A0BLT9-F1
#
_entry.id   AF-A0A0A0BLT9-F1
#
_cell.length_a   1.000
_cell.length_b   1.000
_cell.length_c   1.000
_cell.angle_alpha   90.00
_cell.angle_beta   90.00
_cell.angle_gamma   90.00
#
_symmetry.space_group_name_H-M   'P 1'
#
loop_
_entity.id
_entity.type
_entity.pdbx_description
1 polymer ?
#
loop_
_entity_poly.entity_id
_entity_poly.type
_entity_poly.pdbx_seq_one_letter_code
_entity_poly.pdbx_strand_id
1 'polypeptide(L)'
;MSHASDDPAPSTLGRLEDQLLGGPRTLTLAQLAERAGTSVERARLFWHTLGLPTSQADAVAYTEVDADVLRALLEVAARYEVSTRTAVSMVRAIGHTTDRLVLWQVEALVEHLSEKYDLDDVSARLALLDRLGVIAPVLEDQLVHAWRRQVAAIAGRFAAEFGA
;
A
#
# COMPACT_ATOMS: atom_id res chain seq x y z
N MET A 1 -9.70 -41.06 -9.01
CA MET A 1 -10.74 -40.13 -8.54
C MET A 1 -10.01 -38.96 -7.90
N SER A 2 -10.02 -37.80 -8.56
CA SER A 2 -9.33 -36.58 -8.13
C SER A 2 -10.08 -35.99 -6.94
N HIS A 3 -9.38 -35.77 -5.82
CA HIS A 3 -9.88 -34.92 -4.74
C HIS A 3 -9.80 -33.49 -5.24
N ALA A 4 -10.95 -32.92 -5.61
CA ALA A 4 -11.11 -31.49 -5.68
C ALA A 4 -10.89 -30.95 -4.26
N SER A 5 -9.84 -30.17 -4.08
CA SER A 5 -9.62 -29.37 -2.88
C SER A 5 -10.73 -28.33 -2.78
N ASP A 6 -11.68 -28.57 -1.87
CA ASP A 6 -12.63 -27.56 -1.38
C ASP A 6 -11.83 -26.55 -0.54
N ASP A 7 -11.16 -25.61 -1.21
CA ASP A 7 -10.68 -24.42 -0.52
C ASP A 7 -11.91 -23.59 -0.12
N PRO A 8 -12.07 -23.23 1.17
CA PRO A 8 -13.17 -22.41 1.61
C PRO A 8 -13.15 -21.10 0.82
N ALA A 9 -14.31 -20.71 0.27
CA ALA A 9 -14.45 -19.46 -0.45
C ALA A 9 -13.89 -18.31 0.42
N PRO A 10 -13.07 -17.41 -0.16
CA PRO A 10 -12.39 -16.37 0.61
C PRO A 10 -13.41 -15.54 1.37
N SER A 11 -13.11 -15.22 2.63
CA SER A 11 -13.96 -14.37 3.47
C SER A 11 -14.21 -13.02 2.79
N THR A 12 -15.27 -12.30 3.18
CA THR A 12 -15.52 -10.94 2.67
C THR A 12 -14.30 -10.03 2.85
N LEU A 13 -13.59 -10.18 3.96
CA LEU A 13 -12.32 -9.50 4.21
C LEU A 13 -11.23 -9.96 3.24
N GLY A 14 -11.05 -11.27 3.02
CA GLY A 14 -10.03 -11.79 2.10
C GLY A 14 -10.22 -11.28 0.67
N ARG A 15 -11.46 -11.24 0.15
CA ARG A 15 -11.74 -10.66 -1.17
C ARG A 15 -11.45 -9.16 -1.24
N LEU A 16 -11.77 -8.42 -0.17
CA LEU A 16 -11.44 -7.01 -0.08
C LEU A 16 -9.92 -6.80 -0.06
N GLU A 17 -9.18 -7.58 0.72
CA GLU A 17 -7.73 -7.51 0.76
C GLU A 17 -7.10 -7.82 -0.60
N ASP A 18 -7.52 -8.90 -1.27
CA ASP A 18 -7.02 -9.25 -2.60
C ASP A 18 -7.28 -8.12 -3.61
N GLN A 19 -8.44 -7.48 -3.53
CA GLN A 19 -8.77 -6.33 -4.37
C GLN A 19 -7.86 -5.12 -4.06
N LEU A 20 -7.68 -4.77 -2.78
CA LEU A 20 -6.90 -3.61 -2.35
C LEU A 20 -5.40 -3.77 -2.59
N LEU A 21 -4.89 -5.00 -2.52
CA LEU A 21 -3.48 -5.31 -2.72
C LEU A 21 -3.14 -5.64 -4.17
N GLY A 22 -4.13 -5.66 -5.06
CA GLY A 22 -3.96 -5.99 -6.48
C GLY A 22 -3.67 -7.47 -6.75
N GLY A 23 -3.97 -8.35 -5.79
CA GLY A 23 -3.82 -9.79 -5.91
C GLY A 23 -3.68 -10.49 -4.55
N PRO A 24 -3.75 -11.84 -4.54
CA PRO A 24 -3.61 -12.61 -3.31
C PRO A 24 -2.19 -12.60 -2.78
N ARG A 25 -2.08 -12.72 -1.45
CA ARG A 25 -0.80 -12.98 -0.78
C ARG A 25 -0.35 -14.40 -1.09
N THR A 26 0.73 -14.51 -1.85
CA THR A 26 1.25 -15.78 -2.39
C THR A 26 2.75 -15.95 -2.14
N LEU A 27 3.41 -14.91 -1.63
CA LEU A 27 4.84 -14.88 -1.40
C LEU A 27 5.18 -14.85 0.09
N THR A 28 6.22 -15.60 0.45
CA THR A 28 6.99 -15.42 1.68
C THR A 28 7.97 -14.24 1.53
N LEU A 29 8.58 -13.79 2.63
CA LEU A 29 9.58 -12.71 2.56
C LEU A 29 10.81 -13.10 1.70
N ALA A 30 11.21 -14.37 1.72
CA ALA A 30 12.30 -14.88 0.89
C ALA A 30 11.94 -14.81 -0.60
N GLN A 31 10.73 -15.22 -0.97
CA GLN A 31 10.25 -15.15 -2.34
C GLN A 31 10.05 -13.70 -2.80
N LEU A 32 9.54 -12.81 -1.94
CA LEU A 32 9.46 -11.38 -2.22
C LEU A 32 10.85 -10.82 -2.58
N ALA A 33 11.87 -11.12 -1.78
CA ALA A 33 13.24 -10.66 -2.01
C ALA A 33 13.83 -11.23 -3.31
N GLU A 34 13.62 -12.52 -3.58
CA GLU A 34 14.04 -13.17 -4.82
C GLU A 34 13.39 -12.51 -6.05
N ARG A 35 12.06 -12.36 -6.05
CA ARG A 35 11.32 -11.73 -7.16
C ARG A 35 11.70 -10.27 -7.37
N ALA A 36 12.00 -9.55 -6.29
CA ALA A 36 12.48 -8.17 -6.36
C ALA A 36 13.98 -8.04 -6.69
N GLY A 37 14.72 -9.15 -6.83
CA GLY A 37 16.15 -9.16 -7.17
C GLY A 37 17.03 -8.58 -6.06
N THR A 38 16.70 -8.83 -4.80
CA THR A 38 17.35 -8.22 -3.64
C THR A 38 17.58 -9.22 -2.49
N SER A 39 18.27 -8.79 -1.44
CA SER A 39 18.45 -9.60 -0.24
C SER A 39 17.23 -9.53 0.69
N VAL A 40 17.02 -10.58 1.48
CA VAL A 40 15.93 -10.66 2.47
C VAL A 40 16.01 -9.51 3.47
N GLU A 41 17.22 -9.12 3.88
CA GLU A 41 17.46 -8.02 4.80
C GLU A 41 17.01 -6.68 4.21
N ARG A 42 17.26 -6.47 2.91
CA ARG A 42 16.86 -5.24 2.22
C ARG A 42 15.35 -5.19 1.98
N ALA A 43 14.72 -6.31 1.63
CA ALA A 43 13.25 -6.40 1.56
C ALA A 43 12.60 -6.16 2.93
N ARG A 44 13.15 -6.75 4.00
CA ARG A 44 12.68 -6.53 5.38
C ARG A 44 12.82 -5.07 5.80
N LEU A 45 13.96 -4.45 5.50
CA LEU A 45 14.21 -3.04 5.80
C LEU A 45 13.17 -2.15 5.10
N PHE A 46 12.85 -2.41 3.84
CA PHE A 46 11.82 -1.69 3.10
C PHE A 46 10.45 -1.81 3.81
N TRP A 47 10.03 -3.03 4.14
CA TRP A 47 8.74 -3.28 4.80
C TRP A 47 8.63 -2.60 6.16
N HIS A 48 9.67 -2.74 6.98
CA HIS A 48 9.75 -2.08 8.28
C HIS A 48 9.74 -0.56 8.17
N THR A 49 10.43 -0.01 7.15
CA THR A 49 10.50 1.44 6.94
C THR A 49 9.17 2.03 6.49
N LEU A 50 8.35 1.26 5.75
CA LEU A 50 6.97 1.65 5.43
C LEU A 50 6.06 1.71 6.67
N GLY A 51 6.46 1.08 7.78
CA GLY A 51 5.64 0.97 8.99
C GLY A 51 4.64 -0.19 8.94
N LEU A 52 4.75 -1.07 7.94
CA LEU A 52 3.85 -2.22 7.80
C LEU A 52 4.24 -3.35 8.78
N PRO A 53 3.26 -4.12 9.29
CA PRO A 53 3.54 -5.23 10.18
C PRO A 53 4.42 -6.27 9.50
N THR A 54 5.41 -6.78 10.24
CA THR A 54 6.30 -7.83 9.75
C THR A 54 5.74 -9.19 10.17
N SER A 55 5.55 -10.07 9.20
CA SER A 55 5.13 -11.45 9.45
C SER A 55 6.31 -12.36 9.83
N GLN A 56 6.02 -13.57 10.30
CA GLN A 56 7.04 -14.60 10.46
C GLN A 56 7.73 -14.89 9.11
N ALA A 57 8.98 -15.34 9.14
CA ALA A 57 9.81 -15.41 7.93
C ALA A 57 9.26 -16.36 6.86
N ASP A 58 8.57 -17.42 7.28
CA ASP A 58 7.93 -18.45 6.47
C ASP A 58 6.44 -18.17 6.19
N ALA A 59 5.89 -17.08 6.71
CA ALA A 59 4.51 -16.71 6.47
C ALA A 59 4.32 -16.21 5.03
N VAL A 60 3.28 -16.72 4.37
CA VAL A 60 2.80 -16.22 3.08
C VAL A 60 2.01 -14.94 3.33
N ALA A 61 2.67 -13.79 3.18
CA ALA A 61 2.15 -12.50 3.62
C ALA A 61 2.27 -11.37 2.57
N TYR A 62 2.93 -11.64 1.45
CA TYR A 62 3.25 -10.64 0.43
C TYR A 62 2.62 -11.04 -0.91
N THR A 63 2.35 -10.03 -1.74
CA THR A 63 1.77 -10.18 -3.08
C THR A 63 2.84 -10.04 -4.16
N GLU A 64 2.50 -10.43 -5.39
CA GLU A 64 3.35 -10.17 -6.56
C GLU A 64 3.49 -8.65 -6.82
N VAL A 65 2.45 -7.87 -6.52
CA VAL A 65 2.47 -6.40 -6.64
C VAL A 65 3.51 -5.80 -5.69
N ASP A 66 3.64 -6.32 -4.46
CA ASP A 66 4.67 -5.88 -3.52
C ASP A 66 6.08 -6.10 -4.06
N ALA A 67 6.31 -7.22 -4.74
CA ALA A 67 7.59 -7.53 -5.38
C ALA A 67 7.90 -6.57 -6.52
N ASP A 68 6.90 -6.25 -7.34
CA ASP A 68 7.02 -5.31 -8.45
C ASP A 68 7.34 -3.90 -7.99
N VAL A 69 6.64 -3.42 -6.96
CA VAL A 69 6.87 -2.09 -6.35
C VAL A 69 8.28 -2.01 -5.76
N LEU A 70 8.69 -3.03 -5.00
CA LEU A 70 10.02 -3.07 -4.41
C LEU A 70 11.09 -3.07 -5.51
N ARG A 71 10.97 -3.94 -6.52
CA ARG A 71 11.89 -4.01 -7.65
C ARG A 71 12.05 -2.65 -8.35
N ALA A 72 10.94 -2.01 -8.72
CA ALA A 72 10.96 -0.72 -9.40
C ALA A 72 11.67 0.36 -8.57
N LEU A 73 11.42 0.39 -7.27
CA LEU A 73 12.09 1.32 -6.36
C LEU A 73 13.60 1.07 -6.29
N LEU A 74 14.02 -0.20 -6.22
CA LEU A 74 15.43 -0.58 -6.17
C LEU A 74 16.16 -0.24 -7.48
N GLU A 75 15.53 -0.47 -8.63
CA GLU A 75 16.07 -0.14 -9.94
C GLU A 75 16.28 1.37 -10.12
N VAL A 76 15.29 2.18 -9.74
CA VAL A 76 15.41 3.65 -9.78
C VAL A 76 16.52 4.13 -8.83
N ALA A 77 16.55 3.61 -7.60
CA ALA A 77 17.58 3.98 -6.65
C ALA A 77 18.99 3.64 -7.15
N ALA A 78 19.17 2.47 -7.76
CA ALA A 78 20.45 2.06 -8.35
C ALA A 78 20.83 2.95 -9.54
N ARG A 79 19.88 3.22 -10.46
CA ARG A 79 20.11 4.03 -11.67
C ARG A 79 20.58 5.45 -11.37
N TYR A 80 20.07 6.05 -10.30
CA TYR A 80 20.40 7.43 -9.92
C TYR A 80 21.34 7.51 -8.70
N GLU A 81 22.01 6.41 -8.36
CA GLU A 81 22.96 6.32 -7.23
C GLU A 81 22.40 6.89 -5.91
N VAL A 82 21.10 6.67 -5.68
CA VAL A 82 20.41 7.15 -4.49
C VAL A 82 20.95 6.41 -3.27
N SER A 83 21.54 7.16 -2.34
CA SER A 83 22.07 6.56 -1.10
C SER A 83 20.98 5.80 -0.33
N THR A 84 21.35 4.70 0.33
CA THR A 84 20.43 3.93 1.19
C THR A 84 19.71 4.81 2.20
N ARG A 85 20.42 5.79 2.79
CA ARG A 85 19.84 6.75 3.75
C ARG A 85 18.73 7.58 3.10
N THR A 86 18.96 8.08 1.88
CA THR A 86 17.95 8.86 1.13
C THR A 86 16.75 7.99 0.78
N ALA A 87 16.98 6.79 0.24
CA ALA A 87 15.90 5.86 -0.11
C ALA A 87 15.04 5.50 1.11
N VAL A 88 15.66 5.16 2.25
CA VAL A 88 14.96 4.89 3.51
C VAL A 88 14.16 6.11 3.97
N SER A 89 14.71 7.32 3.86
CA SER A 89 13.97 8.54 4.21
C SER A 89 12.73 8.74 3.34
N MET A 90 12.83 8.47 2.04
CA MET A 90 11.70 8.59 1.10
C MET A 90 10.61 7.56 1.39
N VAL A 91 10.99 6.29 1.56
CA VAL A 91 10.06 5.20 1.92
C VAL A 91 9.34 5.52 3.24
N ARG A 92 10.08 6.01 4.24
CA ARG A 92 9.51 6.40 5.53
C ARG A 92 8.49 7.52 5.38
N ALA A 93 8.81 8.54 4.58
CA ALA A 93 7.91 9.66 4.33
C ALA A 93 6.58 9.16 3.73
N ILE A 94 6.64 8.29 2.72
CA ILE A 94 5.45 7.70 2.08
C ILE A 94 4.63 6.89 3.10
N GLY A 95 5.27 6.03 3.90
CA GLY A 95 4.60 5.25 4.93
C GLY A 95 3.86 6.14 5.93
N HIS A 96 4.54 7.13 6.50
CA HIS A 96 3.94 8.04 7.49
C HIS A 96 2.80 8.90 6.93
N THR A 97 2.94 9.42 5.70
CA THR A 97 1.88 10.26 5.13
C THR A 97 0.65 9.46 4.74
N THR A 98 0.85 8.25 4.21
CA THR A 98 -0.24 7.39 3.75
C THR A 98 -1.00 6.78 4.92
N ASP A 99 -0.29 6.30 5.96
CA ASP A 99 -0.90 5.77 7.19
C ASP A 99 -1.85 6.80 7.83
N ARG A 100 -1.35 8.03 8.03
CA ARG A 100 -2.16 9.12 8.60
C ARG A 100 -3.33 9.54 7.70
N LEU A 101 -3.12 9.55 6.38
CA LEU A 101 -4.17 9.90 5.42
C LEU A 101 -5.31 8.89 5.47
N VAL A 102 -4.99 7.60 5.39
CA VAL A 102 -5.98 6.51 5.41
C VAL A 102 -6.75 6.52 6.72
N LEU A 103 -6.07 6.66 7.86
CA LEU A 103 -6.73 6.74 9.17
C LEU A 103 -7.75 7.90 9.21
N TRP A 104 -7.34 9.09 8.79
CA TRP A 104 -8.24 10.25 8.77
C TRP A 104 -9.44 10.05 7.82
N GLN A 105 -9.21 9.49 6.62
CA GLN A 105 -10.28 9.21 5.66
C GLN A 105 -11.28 8.19 6.20
N VAL A 106 -10.78 7.12 6.84
CA VAL A 106 -11.63 6.09 7.46
C VAL A 106 -12.47 6.68 8.58
N GLU A 107 -11.86 7.43 9.51
CA GLU A 107 -12.60 8.03 10.63
C GLU A 107 -13.66 9.04 10.15
N ALA A 108 -13.34 9.88 9.15
CA ALA A 108 -14.31 10.80 8.56
C ALA A 108 -15.49 10.08 7.88
N LEU A 109 -15.24 8.94 7.23
CA LEU A 109 -16.29 8.12 6.64
C LEU A 109 -17.14 7.41 7.70
N VAL A 110 -16.51 6.89 8.76
CA VAL A 110 -17.23 6.28 9.89
C VAL A 110 -18.15 7.30 10.56
N GLU A 111 -17.65 8.50 10.85
CA GLU A 111 -18.43 9.61 11.40
C GLU A 111 -19.64 9.95 10.50
N HIS A 112 -19.40 10.10 9.19
CA HIS A 112 -20.48 10.35 8.23
C HIS A 112 -21.55 9.25 8.23
N LEU A 113 -21.16 7.98 8.32
CA LEU A 113 -22.10 6.86 8.36
C LEU A 113 -22.88 6.81 9.67
N SER A 114 -22.21 7.09 10.79
CA SER A 114 -22.83 7.18 12.11
C SER A 114 -23.94 8.24 12.10
N GLU A 115 -23.64 9.47 11.64
CA GLU A 115 -24.61 10.56 11.59
C GLU A 115 -25.77 10.30 10.59
N LYS A 116 -25.44 9.82 9.39
CA LYS A 116 -26.43 9.68 8.32
C LYS A 116 -27.44 8.56 8.57
N TYR A 117 -27.03 7.51 9.26
CA TYR A 117 -27.83 6.30 9.45
C TYR A 117 -28.15 6.02 10.93
N ASP A 118 -27.81 6.93 11.85
CA ASP A 118 -27.99 6.79 13.31
C ASP A 118 -27.37 5.48 13.84
N LEU A 119 -26.15 5.20 13.40
CA LEU A 119 -25.42 3.97 13.75
C LEU A 119 -24.48 4.22 14.92
N ASP A 120 -24.37 3.23 15.80
CA ASP A 120 -23.26 3.18 16.74
C ASP A 120 -21.91 2.97 16.01
N ASP A 121 -20.84 3.21 16.76
CA ASP A 121 -19.45 3.19 16.30
C ASP A 121 -19.05 1.86 15.61
N VAL A 122 -19.51 0.74 16.14
CA VAL A 122 -19.22 -0.60 15.60
C VAL A 122 -19.98 -0.84 14.32
N SER A 123 -21.27 -0.50 14.31
CA SER A 123 -22.17 -0.66 13.17
C SER A 123 -21.74 0.22 11.99
N ALA A 124 -21.26 1.44 12.26
CA ALA A 124 -20.71 2.33 11.23
C ALA A 124 -19.41 1.78 10.61
N ARG A 125 -18.50 1.21 11.41
CA ARG A 125 -17.27 0.56 10.92
C ARG A 125 -17.57 -0.67 10.06
N LEU A 126 -18.51 -1.52 10.47
CA LEU A 126 -18.95 -2.66 9.67
C LEU A 126 -19.59 -2.22 8.36
N ALA A 127 -20.47 -1.20 8.41
CA ALA A 127 -21.07 -0.63 7.21
C ALA A 127 -20.05 0.00 6.25
N LEU A 128 -18.96 0.58 6.78
CA LEU A 128 -17.85 1.07 5.95
C LEU A 128 -17.09 -0.09 5.31
N LEU A 129 -16.78 -1.15 6.07
CA LEU A 129 -16.06 -2.33 5.56
C LEU A 129 -16.72 -2.90 4.31
N ASP A 130 -18.06 -3.00 4.30
CA ASP A 130 -18.85 -3.48 3.15
C ASP A 130 -18.77 -2.57 1.92
N ARG A 131 -18.35 -1.30 2.10
CA ARG A 131 -18.27 -0.28 1.03
C ARG A 131 -16.85 0.02 0.58
N LEU A 132 -15.83 -0.42 1.33
CA LEU A 132 -14.43 -0.13 1.03
C LEU A 132 -14.01 -0.62 -0.36
N GLY A 133 -14.54 -1.75 -0.83
CA GLY A 133 -14.27 -2.26 -2.18
C GLY A 133 -14.70 -1.30 -3.31
N VAL A 134 -15.64 -0.39 -3.04
CA VAL A 134 -16.07 0.63 -4.00
C VAL A 134 -15.39 1.98 -3.73
N ILE A 135 -15.22 2.34 -2.46
CA ILE A 135 -14.69 3.65 -2.06
C ILE A 135 -13.17 3.73 -2.25
N ALA A 136 -12.43 2.70 -1.87
CA ALA A 136 -10.97 2.75 -1.83
C ALA A 136 -10.32 3.01 -3.20
N PRO A 137 -10.75 2.41 -4.32
CA PRO A 137 -10.19 2.73 -5.64
C PRO A 137 -10.37 4.20 -6.03
N VAL A 138 -11.49 4.83 -5.63
CA VAL A 138 -11.73 6.25 -5.91
C VAL A 138 -10.79 7.14 -5.08
N LEU A 139 -10.53 6.77 -3.83
CA LEU A 139 -9.59 7.48 -2.97
C LEU A 139 -8.14 7.30 -3.45
N GLU A 140 -7.79 6.12 -3.96
CA GLU A 140 -6.50 5.85 -4.58
C GLU A 140 -6.28 6.73 -5.82
N ASP A 141 -7.24 6.77 -6.74
CA ASP A 141 -7.19 7.63 -7.93
C ASP A 141 -7.03 9.11 -7.55
N GLN A 142 -7.76 9.55 -6.51
CA GLN A 142 -7.67 10.90 -5.98
C GLN A 142 -6.28 11.21 -5.39
N LEU A 143 -5.70 10.28 -4.63
CA LEU A 143 -4.35 10.39 -4.07
C LEU A 143 -3.31 10.49 -5.19
N VAL A 144 -3.37 9.59 -6.18
CA VAL A 144 -2.45 9.58 -7.31
C VAL A 144 -2.57 10.86 -8.13
N HIS A 145 -3.80 11.35 -8.37
CA HIS A 145 -4.03 12.62 -9.05
C HIS A 145 -3.41 13.79 -8.29
N ALA A 146 -3.69 13.91 -6.98
CA ALA A 146 -3.16 14.97 -6.14
C ALA A 146 -1.62 14.94 -6.12
N TRP A 147 -1.02 13.76 -5.95
CA TRP A 147 0.43 13.58 -5.98
C TRP A 147 1.02 14.05 -7.31
N ARG A 148 0.45 13.64 -8.45
CA ARG A 148 0.90 14.09 -9.79
C ARG A 148 0.85 15.61 -9.93
N ARG A 149 -0.22 16.26 -9.44
CA ARG A 149 -0.35 17.72 -9.46
C ARG A 149 0.71 18.42 -8.60
N GLN A 150 1.03 17.88 -7.43
CA GLN A 150 2.08 18.42 -6.56
C GLN A 150 3.47 18.29 -7.18
N VAL A 151 3.78 17.14 -7.80
CA VAL A 151 5.04 16.93 -8.53
C VAL A 151 5.16 17.92 -9.69
N ALA A 152 4.12 18.08 -10.50
CA ALA A 152 4.11 19.03 -11.61
C ALA A 152 4.32 20.49 -11.13
N ALA A 153 3.70 20.86 -10.00
CA ALA A 153 3.88 22.18 -9.41
C ALA A 153 5.32 22.41 -8.92
N ILE A 154 5.96 21.41 -8.31
CA ILE A 154 7.38 21.48 -7.91
C ILE A 154 8.28 21.61 -9.14
N ALA A 155 8.07 20.77 -10.16
CA ALA A 155 8.86 20.83 -11.39
C ALA A 155 8.75 22.20 -12.09
N GLY A 156 7.54 22.77 -12.14
CA GLY A 156 7.31 24.11 -12.67
C GLY A 156 8.06 25.20 -11.91
N ARG A 157 8.20 25.08 -10.58
CA ARG A 157 9.01 26.02 -9.78
C ARG A 157 10.49 25.93 -10.12
N PHE A 158 11.05 24.72 -10.22
CA PHE A 158 12.46 24.54 -10.61
C PHE A 158 12.73 25.10 -12.01
N ALA A 159 11.84 24.86 -12.97
CA ALA A 159 11.99 25.40 -14.31
C ALA A 159 11.97 26.94 -14.34
N ALA A 160 11.13 27.57 -13.51
CA ALA A 160 11.09 29.03 -13.41
C ALA A 160 12.30 29.63 -12.68
N GLU A 161 12.84 28.94 -11.68
CA GLU A 161 13.97 29.39 -10.86
C GLU A 161 15.33 29.24 -11.57
N PHE A 162 15.50 28.16 -12.34
CA PHE A 162 16.78 27.79 -12.97
C PHE A 162 16.77 27.82 -14.51
N GLY A 163 15.64 28.20 -15.12
CA GLY A 163 15.47 28.26 -16.58
C GLY A 163 15.59 29.67 -17.19
N ALA A 164 16.19 30.62 -16.47
CA ALA A 164 16.53 31.95 -16.98
C ALA A 164 17.92 31.99 -17.63
#